data_AF-W8XX43-F1
#
_entry.id   AF-W8XX43-F1
#
_cell.length_a   1.000
_cell.length_b   1.000
_cell.length_c   1.000
_cell.angle_alpha   90.00
_cell.angle_beta   90.00
_cell.angle_gamma   90.00
#
_symmetry.space_group_name_H-M   'P 1'
#
loop_
_entity.id
_entity.type
_entity.pdbx_description
1 polymer ?
#
loop_
_entity_poly.entity_id
_entity_poly.type
_entity_poly.pdbx_seq_one_letter_code
_entity_poly.pdbx_strand_id
1 'polypeptide(L)' 'MKSRLKEILDNRGMKYSFVAKKANIASSTMSALVKGGLPTLPVAYRIARVLDMRLEDIWIEDDYEDKSSRGRIK' A
#
# COMPACT_ATOMS: atom_id res chain seq x y z
N MET A 1 8.29 8.79 -1.58
CA MET A 1 7.47 7.60 -1.22
C MET A 1 6.42 7.40 -2.29
N LYS A 2 6.61 6.39 -3.12
CA LYS A 2 5.71 6.01 -4.20
C LYS A 2 4.64 5.03 -3.71
N SER A 3 3.39 5.25 -4.12
CA SER A 3 2.28 4.34 -3.83
C SER A 3 2.06 3.37 -4.99
N ARG A 4 1.98 2.07 -4.68
CA ARG A 4 1.56 1.00 -5.60
C ARG A 4 0.11 0.58 -5.39
N LEU A 5 -0.62 1.26 -4.49
CA LEU A 5 -1.96 0.85 -4.09
C LEU A 5 -2.89 0.67 -5.29
N LYS A 6 -2.93 1.63 -6.22
CA LYS A 6 -3.78 1.56 -7.41
C LYS A 6 -3.48 0.32 -8.25
N GLU A 7 -2.22 0.10 -8.58
CA GLU A 7 -1.76 -1.06 -9.37
C GLU A 7 -2.15 -2.38 -8.70
N ILE A 8 -1.95 -2.49 -7.38
CA ILE A 8 -2.29 -3.69 -6.60
C ILE A 8 -3.79 -3.98 -6.66
N LEU A 9 -4.63 -2.95 -6.47
CA LEU A 9 -6.08 -3.11 -6.48
C LEU A 9 -6.59 -3.49 -7.88
N ASP A 10 -6.09 -2.82 -8.92
CA ASP A 10 -6.49 -3.06 -10.30
C ASP A 10 -6.08 -4.46 -10.78
N ASN A 11 -4.83 -4.87 -10.53
CA ASN A 11 -4.33 -6.20 -10.93
C ASN A 11 -5.06 -7.35 -10.23
N ARG A 12 -5.58 -7.11 -9.02
CA ARG A 12 -6.39 -8.08 -8.26
C ARG A 12 -7.89 -7.98 -8.56
N GLY A 13 -8.31 -7.08 -9.46
CA GLY A 13 -9.73 -6.85 -9.79
C GLY A 13 -10.58 -6.37 -8.59
N MET A 14 -9.95 -5.77 -7.58
CA MET A 14 -10.63 -5.34 -6.36
C MET A 14 -11.29 -3.98 -6.52
N LYS A 15 -12.59 -3.91 -6.22
CA LYS A 15 -13.32 -2.64 -6.18
C LYS A 15 -12.79 -1.76 -5.05
N TYR A 16 -12.42 -0.52 -5.36
CA TYR A 16 -11.88 0.42 -4.35
C TYR A 16 -12.85 0.64 -3.18
N SER A 17 -14.15 0.71 -3.46
CA SER A 17 -15.19 0.85 -2.44
C SER A 17 -15.27 -0.35 -1.49
N PHE A 18 -15.01 -1.56 -1.99
CA PHE A 18 -14.95 -2.76 -1.15
C PHE A 18 -13.77 -2.69 -0.19
N VAL A 19 -12.58 -2.32 -0.68
CA VAL A 19 -11.38 -2.19 0.15
C VAL A 19 -11.52 -1.05 1.15
N ALA A 20 -12.09 0.10 0.74
CA ALA A 20 -12.36 1.23 1.64
C ALA A 20 -13.25 0.83 2.81
N LYS A 21 -14.35 0.12 2.52
CA LYS A 21 -15.26 -0.42 3.54
C LYS A 21 -14.56 -1.39 4.48
N LYS A 22 -13.76 -2.32 3.95
CA LYS A 22 -13.02 -3.31 4.75
C LYS A 22 -11.93 -2.67 5.62
N ALA A 23 -11.26 -1.63 5.13
CA ALA A 23 -10.26 -0.86 5.88
C ALA A 23 -10.88 0.18 6.83
N ASN A 24 -12.22 0.28 6.88
CA ASN A 24 -12.96 1.25 7.67
C ASN A 24 -12.51 2.71 7.40
N ILE A 25 -12.44 3.08 6.11
CA ILE A 25 -12.11 4.44 5.67
C ILE A 25 -13.18 4.98 4.71
N ALA A 26 -13.26 6.31 4.61
CA ALA A 26 -14.16 6.95 3.67
C ALA A 26 -13.74 6.68 2.21
N SER A 27 -14.71 6.62 1.30
CA SER A 27 -14.44 6.50 -0.15
C SER A 27 -13.61 7.66 -0.70
N SER A 28 -13.76 8.85 -0.14
CA SER A 28 -12.94 10.02 -0.48
C SER A 28 -11.47 9.80 -0.11
N THR A 29 -11.20 9.24 1.07
CA THR A 29 -9.85 8.85 1.49
C THR A 29 -9.26 7.84 0.52
N MET A 30 -9.98 6.76 0.19
CA MET A 30 -9.52 5.79 -0.81
C MET A 30 -9.21 6.45 -2.16
N SER A 31 -10.08 7.35 -2.63
CA SER A 31 -9.89 8.08 -3.89
C SER A 31 -8.62 8.94 -3.89
N ALA A 32 -8.28 9.56 -2.76
CA ALA A 32 -7.03 10.31 -2.61
C ALA A 32 -5.82 9.38 -2.64
N LEU A 33 -5.88 8.23 -1.95
CA LEU A 33 -4.77 7.27 -1.87
C LEU A 33 -4.44 6.60 -3.20
N VAL A 34 -5.45 6.22 -4.01
CA VAL A 34 -5.20 5.64 -5.34
C VAL A 34 -4.65 6.67 -6.34
N LYS A 35 -4.79 7.97 -6.06
CA LYS A 35 -4.16 9.07 -6.83
C LYS A 35 -2.74 9.40 -6.34
N GLY A 36 -2.20 8.63 -5.39
CA GLY A 36 -0.85 8.83 -4.84
C GLY A 36 -0.80 9.64 -3.54
N GLY A 37 -1.95 9.94 -2.93
CA GLY A 37 -1.98 10.55 -1.60
C GLY A 37 -1.28 9.68 -0.55
N LEU A 38 -0.62 10.33 0.40
CA LEU A 38 0.06 9.65 1.51
C LEU A 38 -0.95 9.33 2.63
N PRO A 39 -1.04 8.06 3.07
CA PRO A 39 -1.88 7.71 4.21
C PRO A 39 -1.22 8.10 5.54
N THR A 40 -2.03 8.23 6.59
CA THR A 40 -1.51 8.13 7.96
C THR A 40 -1.17 6.67 8.27
N LEU A 41 -0.24 6.44 9.21
CA LEU A 41 0.18 5.08 9.59
C LEU A 41 -1.01 4.15 9.95
N PRO A 42 -2.03 4.57 10.74
CA PRO A 42 -3.17 3.71 11.03
C PRO A 42 -4.05 3.39 9.81
N VAL A 43 -4.17 4.29 8.84
CA VAL A 43 -4.89 4.03 7.58
C VAL A 43 -4.11 3.03 6.74
N ALA A 44 -2.82 3.24 6.62
CA ALA A 44 -1.93 2.42 5.82
C ALA A 44 -1.88 0.97 6.35
N TYR A 45 -1.77 0.81 7.68
CA TYR A 45 -1.81 -0.49 8.35
C TYR A 45 -3.14 -1.24 8.09
N ARG A 46 -4.29 -0.56 8.19
CA ARG A 46 -5.60 -1.19 7.94
C ARG A 46 -5.73 -1.67 6.50
N ILE A 47 -5.28 -0.88 5.54
CA ILE A 47 -5.30 -1.28 4.13
C ILE A 47 -4.36 -2.47 3.90
N ALA A 48 -3.14 -2.42 4.44
CA ALA A 48 -2.17 -3.52 4.34
C ALA A 48 -2.75 -4.85 4.87
N ARG A 49 -3.47 -4.81 6.00
CA ARG A 49 -4.19 -5.98 6.55
C ARG A 49 -5.31 -6.51 5.65
N VAL A 50 -6.06 -5.63 4.98
CA VAL A 50 -7.10 -6.04 4.02
C VAL A 50 -6.49 -6.71 2.79
N LEU A 51 -5.31 -6.27 2.38
CA LEU A 51 -4.60 -6.80 1.22
C LEU A 51 -3.72 -8.02 1.55
N ASP A 52 -3.58 -8.35 2.83
CA ASP A 52 -2.63 -9.35 3.34
C ASP A 52 -1.21 -9.11 2.81
N MET A 53 -0.74 -7.87 2.95
CA MET A 53 0.56 -7.41 2.47
C MET A 53 1.28 -6.62 3.57
N ARG A 54 2.60 -6.47 3.42
CA ARG A 54 3.34 -5.51 4.24
C ARG A 54 3.07 -4.10 3.77
N LEU A 55 3.26 -3.15 4.68
CA LEU A 55 3.10 -1.73 4.36
C LEU A 55 4.10 -1.29 3.29
N GLU A 56 5.34 -1.73 3.43
CA GLU A 56 6.47 -1.35 2.58
C GLU A 56 6.35 -1.91 1.15
N ASP A 57 5.53 -2.94 0.95
CA ASP A 57 5.24 -3.48 -0.39
C ASP A 57 4.25 -2.59 -1.18
N ILE A 58 3.44 -1.82 -0.45
CA ILE A 58 2.39 -0.95 -1.00
C ILE A 58 2.90 0.49 -1.12
N TRP A 59 3.65 0.98 -0.13
CA TRP A 59 4.24 2.32 -0.12
C TRP A 59 5.75 2.21 0.01
N ILE A 60 6.44 2.51 -1.09
CA ILE A 60 7.88 2.31 -1.26
C ILE A 60 8.60 3.65 -1.09
N GLU A 61 9.66 3.66 -0.30
CA GLU A 61 10.59 4.79 -0.24
C GLU A 61 11.52 4.75 -1.46
N ASP A 62 11.56 5.84 -2.23
CA ASP A 62 12.23 5.87 -3.54
C ASP A 62 13.76 5.67 -3.45
N ASP A 63 14.35 5.84 -2.25
CA ASP A 63 15.79 5.85 -2.02
C ASP A 63 16.31 4.73 -1.08
N TYR A 64 15.46 3.77 -0.67
CA TYR A 64 15.90 2.70 0.24
C TYR A 64 16.47 1.51 -0.54
N GLU A 65 17.77 1.57 -0.87
CA GLU A 65 18.53 0.37 -1.21
C GLU A 65 18.60 -0.53 0.03
N ASP A 66 17.87 -1.66 0.00
CA ASP A 66 17.99 -2.68 1.03
C ASP A 66 19.40 -3.30 1.01
N LYS A 67 20.26 -2.81 1.90
CA LYS A 67 21.62 -3.32 2.11
C LYS A 67 21.66 -4.74 2.68
N SER A 68 20.53 -5.32 3.09
CA SER A 68 20.43 -6.72 3.53
C SER A 68 20.67 -7.73 2.39
N SER A 69 20.53 -7.29 1.13
CA SER A 69 20.79 -8.12 -0.06
C SER A 69 22.29 -8.37 -0.31
N ARG A 70 23.19 -7.65 0.37
CA ARG A 70 24.65 -7.82 0.27
C ARG A 70 25.18 -8.62 1.46
N GLY A 71 25.05 -9.95 1.45
CA GLY A 71 25.67 -10.75 2.51
C GLY A 71 25.28 -12.23 2.65
N ARG A 72 25.10 -12.98 1.55
CA ARG A 72 25.36 -14.43 1.55
C ARG A 72 26.18 -14.78 0.31
N ILE A 73 27.46 -14.40 0.34
CA ILE A 73 28.47 -15.08 -0.46
C ILE A 73 28.92 -16.27 0.39
N LYS A 74 28.93 -17.44 -0.24
CA LYS A 74 29.23 -18.77 0.31
C LYS A 74 30.43 -18.82 1.24
#